data_AF-A0A6P0WVY9-F1
#
_entry.id   AF-A0A6P0WVY9-F1
#
_cell.length_a   1.000
_cell.length_b   1.000
_cell.length_c   1.000
_cell.angle_alpha   90.00
_cell.angle_beta   90.00
_cell.angle_gamma   90.00
#
_symmetry.space_group_name_H-M   'P 1'
#
loop_
_entity.id
_entity.type
_entity.pdbx_description
1 polymer ?
#
loop_
_entity_poly.entity_id
_entity_poly.type
_entity_poly.pdbx_seq_one_letter_code
_entity_poly.pdbx_strand_id
1 'polypeptide(L)'
;FLTTTDSELIALAIGEEVNRGKEWLEAAISSFNRCKGAFSLVIGTPEGLMGVRDPNGIRPLVIGTLPGNPQRYVLASETCALDIIGAEYLRDVEPGELVWINNAGMASFNWSKKPERKLCIFEMIYFSRPDSLMHNETLYSYRLRLGHQLAQESLVEADIVIAVPDSGVPAAIGFSRSSGIPYGEGLIKNRYVGRTFIQPTQNMRESGIRMKLNPLKDVLGGKRVVLVDDSIVRGTTSRKIITALRNAGATEVHMRVSSPPVTHPCFYGIDTDSQNQLIAATKSVSEIAQQIGVDSLAYLSWEGMMKATGTDSNTFCSACFTGNYPIPLSETLKRSKLMLEEVKV
;
A
#
# COMPACT_ATOMS: atom_id res chain seq x y z
N PHE A 1 17.93 6.46 22.74
CA PHE A 1 17.20 5.44 21.95
C PHE A 1 18.20 4.36 21.59
N LEU A 2 17.80 3.10 21.73
CA LEU A 2 18.61 1.92 21.42
C LEU A 2 18.54 1.59 19.92
N THR A 3 17.46 2.01 19.26
CA THR A 3 17.22 1.82 17.82
C THR A 3 16.86 3.14 17.15
N THR A 4 16.69 3.10 15.83
CA THR A 4 16.18 4.21 15.03
C THR A 4 14.69 4.09 14.71
N THR A 5 13.95 3.25 15.44
CA THR A 5 12.52 3.04 15.22
C THR A 5 11.67 4.08 15.95
N ASP A 6 10.67 4.61 15.25
CA ASP A 6 9.68 5.53 15.81
C ASP A 6 8.79 4.87 16.88
N SER A 7 8.51 3.58 16.75
CA SER A 7 7.77 2.79 17.73
C SER A 7 8.44 2.77 19.10
N GLU A 8 9.79 2.71 19.15
CA GLU A 8 10.54 2.84 20.41
C GLU A 8 10.34 4.23 21.03
N LEU A 9 10.35 5.29 20.20
CA LEU A 9 10.15 6.67 20.68
C LEU A 9 8.76 6.84 21.31
N ILE A 10 7.74 6.26 20.69
CA ILE A 10 6.37 6.29 21.22
C ILE A 10 6.30 5.54 22.55
N ALA A 11 6.87 4.34 22.64
CA ALA A 11 6.89 3.57 23.88
C ALA A 11 7.60 4.32 25.02
N LEU A 12 8.73 4.97 24.73
CA LEU A 12 9.46 5.77 25.71
C LEU A 12 8.70 7.02 26.15
N ALA A 13 8.00 7.69 25.23
CA ALA A 13 7.14 8.82 25.60
C ALA A 13 6.05 8.38 26.58
N ILE A 14 5.40 7.24 26.34
CA ILE A 14 4.40 6.66 27.26
C ILE A 14 5.04 6.36 28.61
N GLY A 15 6.19 5.68 28.63
CA GLY A 15 6.91 5.37 29.86
C GLY A 15 7.33 6.60 30.66
N GLU A 16 7.72 7.69 30.00
CA GLU A 16 8.04 8.97 30.63
C GLU A 16 6.82 9.55 31.36
N GLU A 17 5.64 9.51 30.75
CA GLU A 17 4.40 10.00 31.36
C GLU A 17 3.93 9.11 32.52
N VAL A 18 4.09 7.79 32.42
CA VAL A 18 3.84 6.86 33.54
C VAL A 18 4.79 7.13 34.70
N ASN A 19 6.07 7.35 34.44
CA ASN A 19 7.07 7.69 35.48
C ASN A 19 6.77 9.04 36.17
N ARG A 20 5.99 9.92 35.54
CA ARG A 20 5.47 11.16 36.13
C ARG A 20 4.23 10.95 36.99
N GLY A 21 3.77 9.72 37.15
CA GLY A 21 2.63 9.34 38.00
C GLY A 21 1.28 9.30 37.30
N LYS A 22 1.24 9.32 35.96
CA LYS A 22 -0.01 9.16 35.20
C LYS A 22 -0.37 7.68 35.06
N GLU A 23 -1.66 7.40 35.12
CA GLU A 23 -2.23 6.09 34.74
C GLU A 23 -1.96 5.79 33.25
N TRP A 24 -1.92 4.51 32.87
CA TRP A 24 -1.54 4.09 31.51
C TRP A 24 -2.33 4.76 30.40
N LEU A 25 -3.66 4.85 30.56
CA LEU A 25 -4.54 5.47 29.57
C LEU A 25 -4.22 6.97 29.38
N GLU A 26 -4.04 7.70 30.48
CA GLU A 26 -3.73 9.13 30.46
C GLU A 26 -2.32 9.38 29.92
N ALA A 27 -1.36 8.54 30.33
CA ALA A 27 0.02 8.57 29.86
C ALA A 27 0.09 8.35 28.34
N ALA A 28 -0.66 7.38 27.82
CA ALA A 28 -0.77 7.10 26.40
C ALA A 28 -1.34 8.31 25.64
N ILE A 29 -2.49 8.84 26.07
CA ILE A 29 -3.12 10.02 25.45
C ILE A 29 -2.19 11.24 25.48
N SER A 30 -1.51 11.49 26.60
CA SER A 30 -0.55 12.59 26.74
C SER A 30 0.62 12.45 25.75
N SER A 31 1.10 11.22 25.56
CA SER A 31 2.18 10.91 24.64
C SER A 31 1.76 11.04 23.17
N PHE A 32 0.58 10.58 22.80
CA PHE A 32 0.09 10.70 21.41
C PHE A 32 -0.07 12.16 20.98
N ASN A 33 -0.39 13.08 21.90
CA ASN A 33 -0.41 14.51 21.62
C ASN A 33 0.97 15.11 21.28
N ARG A 34 2.07 14.41 21.61
CA ARG A 34 3.45 14.77 21.23
C ARG A 34 3.83 14.20 19.86
N CYS A 35 3.12 13.19 19.38
CA CYS A 35 3.40 12.49 18.13
C CYS A 35 2.76 13.19 16.93
N LYS A 36 3.54 13.41 15.87
CA LYS A 36 3.04 13.92 14.57
C LYS A 36 3.46 12.96 13.47
N GLY A 37 2.48 12.30 12.87
CA GLY A 37 2.71 11.28 11.85
C GLY A 37 1.51 10.35 11.74
N ALA A 38 1.66 9.30 10.94
CA ALA A 38 0.65 8.26 10.80
C ALA A 38 0.99 7.08 11.70
N PHE A 39 0.00 6.55 12.41
CA PHE A 39 0.19 5.35 13.22
C PHE A 39 -1.11 4.61 13.46
N SER A 40 -0.99 3.30 13.55
CA SER A 40 -1.98 2.38 14.08
C SER A 40 -1.24 1.45 15.03
N LEU A 41 -1.57 1.52 16.32
CA LEU A 41 -0.81 0.88 17.38
C LEU A 41 -1.68 -0.10 18.13
N VAL A 42 -1.08 -1.22 18.52
CA VAL A 42 -1.61 -2.12 19.53
C VAL A 42 -0.60 -2.19 20.67
N ILE A 43 -0.99 -1.78 21.88
CA ILE A 43 -0.08 -1.62 23.02
C ILE A 43 -0.59 -2.47 24.18
N GLY A 44 0.24 -3.41 24.63
CA GLY A 44 -0.02 -4.19 25.85
C GLY A 44 0.57 -3.49 27.07
N THR A 45 -0.20 -3.44 28.14
CA THR A 45 0.20 -2.94 29.46
C THR A 45 -0.15 -3.97 30.53
N PRO A 46 0.33 -3.83 31.78
CA PRO A 46 -0.12 -4.68 32.88
C PRO A 46 -1.64 -4.64 33.15
N GLU A 47 -2.32 -3.57 32.73
CA GLU A 47 -3.75 -3.35 33.02
C GLU A 47 -4.69 -3.71 31.86
N GLY A 48 -4.16 -3.83 30.65
CA GLY A 48 -4.98 -4.06 29.46
C GLY A 48 -4.27 -3.78 28.14
N LEU A 49 -5.06 -3.85 27.07
CA LEU A 49 -4.64 -3.66 25.69
C LEU A 49 -5.23 -2.35 25.13
N MET A 50 -4.43 -1.55 24.46
CA MET A 50 -4.87 -0.37 23.71
C MET A 50 -4.82 -0.64 22.21
N GLY A 51 -5.86 -0.27 21.48
CA GLY A 51 -5.81 -0.06 20.03
C GLY A 51 -5.92 1.43 19.73
N VAL A 52 -4.97 2.01 19.00
CA VAL A 52 -4.92 3.47 18.81
C VAL A 52 -4.70 3.80 17.34
N ARG A 53 -5.44 4.79 16.84
CA ARG A 53 -5.24 5.34 15.50
C ARG A 53 -4.89 6.81 15.57
N ASP A 54 -3.99 7.25 14.69
CA ASP A 54 -3.63 8.66 14.55
C ASP A 54 -4.86 9.55 14.24
N PRO A 55 -4.82 10.86 14.51
CA PRO A 55 -5.95 11.77 14.32
C PRO A 55 -6.49 11.82 12.89
N ASN A 56 -5.66 11.45 11.92
CA ASN A 56 -6.02 11.44 10.52
C ASN A 56 -6.48 10.06 10.03
N GLY A 57 -6.26 9.00 10.82
CA GLY A 57 -6.64 7.64 10.45
C GLY A 57 -5.90 7.14 9.21
N ILE A 58 -4.64 7.53 9.02
CA ILE A 58 -3.92 7.27 7.76
C ILE A 58 -3.65 5.77 7.57
N ARG A 59 -3.22 5.08 8.63
CA ARG A 59 -3.05 3.62 8.63
C ARG A 59 -4.34 2.91 9.06
N PRO A 60 -4.64 1.70 8.54
CA PRO A 60 -5.84 0.97 8.91
C PRO A 60 -5.66 0.23 10.26
N LEU A 61 -6.75 0.16 11.02
CA LEU A 61 -6.86 -0.62 12.26
C LEU A 61 -8.33 -1.01 12.44
N VAL A 62 -8.59 -2.30 12.59
CA VAL A 62 -9.92 -2.88 12.71
C VAL A 62 -10.09 -3.63 14.03
N ILE A 63 -11.33 -3.71 14.49
CA ILE A 63 -11.75 -4.43 15.68
C ILE A 63 -12.58 -5.62 15.24
N GLY A 64 -12.25 -6.80 15.77
CA GLY A 64 -13.04 -8.01 15.68
C GLY A 64 -13.47 -8.51 17.05
N THR A 65 -14.42 -9.45 17.04
CA THR A 65 -14.93 -10.11 18.24
C THR A 65 -14.85 -11.61 18.10
N LEU A 66 -14.45 -12.29 19.18
CA LEU A 66 -14.47 -13.74 19.29
C LEU A 66 -15.48 -14.15 20.35
N PRO A 67 -16.25 -15.25 20.15
CA PRO A 67 -17.14 -15.76 21.17
C PRO A 67 -16.43 -15.97 22.51
N GLY A 68 -17.10 -15.58 23.61
CA GLY A 68 -16.60 -15.73 24.97
C GLY A 68 -17.50 -15.07 26.00
N ASN A 69 -17.39 -15.50 27.25
CA ASN A 69 -17.98 -14.80 28.39
C ASN A 69 -16.88 -14.58 29.46
N PRO A 70 -16.34 -13.36 29.60
CA PRO A 70 -16.72 -12.14 28.88
C PRO A 70 -16.33 -12.14 27.39
N GLN A 71 -16.93 -11.23 26.63
CA GLN A 71 -16.66 -11.00 25.21
C GLN A 71 -15.15 -10.79 24.97
N ARG A 72 -14.60 -11.44 23.94
CA ARG A 72 -13.19 -11.29 23.55
C ARG A 72 -13.09 -10.37 22.33
N TYR A 73 -12.08 -9.50 22.34
CA TYR A 73 -11.82 -8.52 21.29
C TYR A 73 -10.48 -8.79 20.62
N VAL A 74 -10.39 -8.46 19.33
CA VAL A 74 -9.19 -8.62 18.50
C VAL A 74 -8.94 -7.31 17.77
N LEU A 75 -7.67 -6.92 17.68
CA LEU A 75 -7.22 -5.78 16.88
C LEU A 75 -6.29 -6.26 15.78
N ALA A 76 -6.48 -5.76 14.57
CA ALA A 76 -5.63 -6.08 13.43
C ALA A 76 -5.55 -4.90 12.46
N SER A 77 -4.50 -4.82 11.65
CA SER A 77 -4.43 -3.81 10.58
C SER A 77 -5.49 -4.02 9.50
N GLU A 78 -5.87 -5.27 9.24
CA GLU A 78 -6.75 -5.68 8.14
C GLU A 78 -7.76 -6.73 8.57
N THR A 79 -8.94 -6.73 7.95
CA THR A 79 -10.03 -7.68 8.28
C THR A 79 -9.68 -9.13 7.96
N CYS A 80 -8.84 -9.39 6.96
CA CYS A 80 -8.44 -10.75 6.61
C CYS A 80 -7.76 -11.50 7.77
N ALA A 81 -7.16 -10.78 8.73
CA ALA A 81 -6.58 -11.37 9.93
C ALA A 81 -7.66 -11.83 10.92
N LEU A 82 -8.82 -11.15 10.95
CA LEU A 82 -9.98 -11.55 11.76
C LEU A 82 -10.57 -12.86 11.20
N ASP A 83 -10.74 -12.93 9.89
CA ASP A 83 -11.32 -14.10 9.20
C ASP A 83 -10.54 -15.39 9.49
N ILE A 84 -9.20 -15.33 9.48
CA ILE A 84 -8.32 -16.49 9.71
C ILE A 84 -8.52 -17.12 11.09
N ILE A 85 -8.85 -16.30 12.10
CA ILE A 85 -9.06 -16.78 13.47
C ILE A 85 -10.54 -16.95 13.83
N GLY A 86 -11.45 -16.74 12.87
CA GLY A 86 -12.89 -16.82 13.08
C GLY A 86 -13.46 -15.67 13.93
N ALA A 87 -12.81 -14.50 13.95
CA ALA A 87 -13.33 -13.32 14.61
C ALA A 87 -14.32 -12.59 13.69
N GLU A 88 -15.47 -12.20 14.22
CA GLU A 88 -16.46 -11.39 13.50
C GLU A 88 -15.98 -9.93 13.48
N TYR A 89 -15.91 -9.33 12.29
CA TYR A 89 -15.63 -7.91 12.14
C TYR A 89 -16.67 -7.06 12.87
N LEU A 90 -16.22 -6.20 13.76
CA LEU A 90 -17.09 -5.30 14.52
C LEU A 90 -17.16 -3.92 13.84
N ARG A 91 -15.99 -3.27 13.68
CA ARG A 91 -15.83 -1.96 13.03
C ARG A 91 -14.35 -1.59 12.91
N ASP A 92 -14.07 -0.51 12.20
CA ASP A 92 -12.76 0.15 12.22
C ASP A 92 -12.54 0.89 13.55
N VAL A 93 -11.27 1.03 13.97
CA VAL A 93 -10.88 2.06 14.96
C VAL A 93 -10.91 3.41 14.26
N GLU A 94 -11.62 4.37 14.83
CA GLU A 94 -11.85 5.68 14.23
C GLU A 94 -10.60 6.56 14.29
N PRO A 95 -10.44 7.54 13.37
CA PRO A 95 -9.34 8.50 13.44
C PRO A 95 -9.32 9.23 14.80
N GLY A 96 -8.17 9.21 15.48
CA GLY A 96 -8.03 9.81 16.81
C GLY A 96 -8.76 9.07 17.93
N GLU A 97 -9.16 7.82 17.70
CA GLU A 97 -9.71 6.92 18.72
C GLU A 97 -8.60 6.10 19.39
N LEU A 98 -8.78 5.89 20.69
CA LEU A 98 -8.12 4.88 21.49
C LEU A 98 -9.20 3.93 22.04
N VAL A 99 -9.12 2.66 21.70
CA VAL A 99 -9.92 1.60 22.33
C VAL A 99 -9.12 0.94 23.44
N TRP A 100 -9.68 0.90 24.65
CA TRP A 100 -9.09 0.31 25.84
C TRP A 100 -9.83 -0.99 26.16
N ILE A 101 -9.11 -2.09 26.17
CA ILE A 101 -9.64 -3.43 26.38
C ILE A 101 -9.01 -4.01 27.64
N ASN A 102 -9.84 -4.31 28.65
CA ASN A 102 -9.41 -4.93 29.90
C ASN A 102 -10.48 -5.92 30.40
N ASN A 103 -10.35 -6.38 31.65
CA ASN A 103 -11.29 -7.33 32.25
C ASN A 103 -12.74 -6.82 32.35
N ALA A 104 -12.97 -5.50 32.28
CA ALA A 104 -14.31 -4.92 32.26
C ALA A 104 -14.95 -4.87 30.86
N GLY A 105 -14.17 -5.15 29.81
CA GLY A 105 -14.61 -5.09 28.41
C GLY A 105 -13.84 -4.06 27.60
N MET A 106 -14.49 -3.51 26.57
CA MET A 106 -13.91 -2.49 25.69
C MET A 106 -14.56 -1.12 25.93
N ALA A 107 -13.74 -0.09 26.07
CA ALA A 107 -14.17 1.31 26.11
C ALA A 107 -13.46 2.11 25.02
N SER A 108 -14.13 3.14 24.49
CA SER A 108 -13.61 4.00 23.42
C SER A 108 -13.38 5.43 23.93
N PHE A 109 -12.23 6.00 23.58
CA PHE A 109 -11.84 7.35 23.95
C PHE A 109 -11.38 8.12 22.71
N ASN A 110 -12.01 9.26 22.44
CA ASN A 110 -11.54 10.19 21.40
C ASN A 110 -10.48 11.09 22.00
N TRP A 111 -9.21 10.86 21.64
CA TRP A 111 -8.08 11.62 22.18
C TRP A 111 -7.70 12.82 21.30
N SER A 112 -8.19 12.89 20.07
CA SER A 112 -8.12 14.07 19.21
C SER A 112 -9.47 14.82 19.15
N LYS A 113 -9.41 16.16 19.22
CA LYS A 113 -10.60 17.03 19.13
C LYS A 113 -11.02 17.37 17.69
N LYS A 114 -10.17 17.10 16.70
CA LYS A 114 -10.40 17.44 15.29
C LYS A 114 -9.92 16.32 14.37
N PRO A 115 -10.57 15.15 14.40
CA PRO A 115 -10.20 14.08 13.49
C PRO A 115 -10.55 14.45 12.04
N GLU A 116 -9.63 14.22 11.11
CA GLU A 116 -9.85 14.39 9.68
C GLU A 116 -9.48 13.10 8.97
N ARG A 117 -10.47 12.34 8.47
CA ARG A 117 -10.22 11.09 7.74
C ARG A 117 -9.30 11.35 6.54
N LYS A 118 -8.15 10.67 6.52
CA LYS A 118 -7.15 10.70 5.44
C LYS A 118 -6.57 9.30 5.25
N LEU A 119 -7.42 8.29 5.11
CA LEU A 119 -6.99 6.90 4.90
C LEU A 119 -5.99 6.81 3.73
N CYS A 120 -4.95 6.02 3.87
CA CYS A 120 -3.95 5.91 2.83
C CYS A 120 -4.52 5.24 1.58
N ILE A 121 -4.55 5.97 0.45
CA ILE A 121 -5.02 5.42 -0.83
C ILE A 121 -4.13 4.28 -1.34
N PHE A 122 -2.86 4.23 -0.93
CA PHE A 122 -1.93 3.15 -1.27
C PHE A 122 -2.32 1.79 -0.68
N GLU A 123 -3.04 1.79 0.44
CA GLU A 123 -3.66 0.56 0.98
C GLU A 123 -4.67 0.00 -0.02
N MET A 124 -5.51 0.87 -0.57
CA MET A 124 -6.59 0.46 -1.45
C MET A 124 -6.07 -0.09 -2.78
N ILE A 125 -5.06 0.55 -3.38
CA ILE A 125 -4.58 0.17 -4.72
C ILE A 125 -3.57 -0.99 -4.72
N TYR A 126 -2.82 -1.18 -3.62
CA TYR A 126 -1.68 -2.10 -3.63
C TYR A 126 -1.47 -2.84 -2.29
N PHE A 127 -1.28 -2.10 -1.20
CA PHE A 127 -0.59 -2.63 -0.01
C PHE A 127 -1.42 -3.65 0.78
N SER A 128 -2.68 -3.33 1.04
CA SER A 128 -3.60 -4.25 1.73
C SER A 128 -3.98 -5.43 0.82
N ARG A 129 -4.37 -6.54 1.43
CA ARG A 129 -4.79 -7.73 0.69
C ARG A 129 -6.13 -7.51 -0.01
N PRO A 130 -6.35 -8.12 -1.19
CA PRO A 130 -7.58 -7.93 -1.96
C PRO A 130 -8.84 -8.46 -1.25
N ASP A 131 -8.71 -9.40 -0.31
CA ASP A 131 -9.81 -9.94 0.48
C ASP A 131 -10.13 -9.12 1.75
N SER A 132 -9.33 -8.11 2.08
CA SER A 132 -9.65 -7.17 3.16
C SER A 132 -10.78 -6.23 2.78
N LEU A 133 -11.62 -5.89 3.76
CA LEU A 133 -12.72 -4.95 3.61
C LEU A 133 -12.27 -3.53 3.89
N MET A 134 -12.62 -2.61 2.99
CA MET A 134 -12.54 -1.17 3.20
C MET A 134 -13.81 -0.52 2.65
N HIS A 135 -14.46 0.34 3.44
CA HIS A 135 -15.75 0.97 3.06
C HIS A 135 -16.85 -0.04 2.66
N ASN A 136 -16.98 -1.15 3.41
CA ASN A 136 -17.98 -2.21 3.22
C ASN A 136 -17.84 -3.01 1.90
N GLU A 137 -16.69 -2.95 1.25
CA GLU A 137 -16.39 -3.79 0.10
C GLU A 137 -14.97 -4.35 0.16
N THR A 138 -14.73 -5.43 -0.58
CA THR A 138 -13.38 -5.98 -0.71
C THR A 138 -12.53 -5.09 -1.61
N LEU A 139 -11.24 -5.00 -1.29
CA LEU A 139 -10.29 -4.32 -2.15
C LEU A 139 -10.17 -4.97 -3.55
N TYR A 140 -10.51 -6.25 -3.69
CA TYR A 140 -10.68 -6.91 -4.97
C TYR A 140 -11.71 -6.19 -5.86
N SER A 141 -12.91 -5.93 -5.33
CA SER A 141 -13.98 -5.23 -6.05
C SER A 141 -13.59 -3.81 -6.42
N TYR A 142 -12.92 -3.10 -5.51
CA TYR A 142 -12.38 -1.77 -5.79
C TYR A 142 -11.35 -1.80 -6.92
N ARG A 143 -10.36 -2.70 -6.86
CA ARG A 143 -9.30 -2.81 -7.87
C ARG A 143 -9.82 -3.26 -9.24
N LEU A 144 -10.88 -4.07 -9.28
CA LEU A 144 -11.61 -4.35 -10.53
C LEU A 144 -12.16 -3.06 -11.18
N ARG A 145 -12.72 -2.15 -10.38
CA ARG A 145 -13.23 -0.86 -10.90
C ARG A 145 -12.11 0.03 -11.42
N LEU A 146 -10.94 0.04 -10.78
CA LEU A 146 -9.77 0.76 -11.29
C LEU A 146 -9.40 0.27 -12.70
N GLY A 147 -9.39 -1.05 -12.89
CA GLY A 147 -9.17 -1.66 -14.21
C GLY A 147 -10.19 -1.23 -15.24
N HIS A 148 -11.48 -1.22 -14.86
CA HIS A 148 -12.56 -0.80 -15.73
C HIS A 148 -12.41 0.66 -16.19
N GLN A 149 -12.13 1.57 -15.26
CA GLN A 149 -11.91 2.98 -15.54
C GLN A 149 -10.63 3.20 -16.37
N LEU A 150 -9.55 2.45 -16.09
CA LEU A 150 -8.30 2.51 -16.85
C LEU A 150 -8.50 2.13 -18.33
N ALA A 151 -9.32 1.12 -18.61
CA ALA A 151 -9.67 0.76 -19.98
C ALA A 151 -10.48 1.85 -20.70
N GLN A 152 -11.38 2.54 -20.00
CA GLN A 152 -12.13 3.67 -20.58
C GLN A 152 -11.20 4.84 -20.96
N GLU A 153 -10.17 5.09 -20.15
CA GLU A 153 -9.24 6.21 -20.36
C GLU A 153 -8.13 5.93 -21.37
N SER A 154 -7.74 4.66 -21.54
CA SER A 154 -6.48 4.32 -22.19
C SER A 154 -6.53 3.03 -23.02
N LEU A 155 -7.69 2.76 -23.64
CA LEU A 155 -7.85 1.64 -24.55
C LEU A 155 -6.78 1.65 -25.67
N VAL A 156 -6.33 0.46 -26.05
CA VAL A 156 -5.41 0.25 -27.18
C VAL A 156 -5.75 -1.07 -27.83
N GLU A 157 -5.52 -1.18 -29.15
CA GLU A 157 -5.66 -2.46 -29.83
C GLU A 157 -4.56 -3.43 -29.38
N ALA A 158 -4.98 -4.58 -28.88
CA ALA A 158 -4.08 -5.64 -28.46
C ALA A 158 -4.82 -6.98 -28.48
N ASP A 159 -4.07 -8.08 -28.34
CA ASP A 159 -4.61 -9.43 -28.50
C ASP A 159 -4.85 -10.12 -27.16
N ILE A 160 -4.21 -9.65 -26.08
CA ILE A 160 -4.34 -10.21 -24.73
C ILE A 160 -4.07 -9.16 -23.65
N VAL A 161 -4.82 -9.25 -22.55
CA VAL A 161 -4.53 -8.54 -21.29
C VAL A 161 -3.87 -9.51 -20.32
N ILE A 162 -2.75 -9.11 -19.74
CA ILE A 162 -2.06 -9.86 -18.68
C ILE A 162 -1.81 -8.94 -17.48
N ALA A 163 -1.53 -9.53 -16.32
CA ALA A 163 -1.18 -8.81 -15.11
C ALA A 163 0.30 -9.00 -14.74
N VAL A 164 0.86 -8.03 -14.01
CA VAL A 164 1.97 -8.31 -13.09
C VAL A 164 1.36 -8.91 -11.81
N PRO A 165 1.63 -10.19 -11.50
CA PRO A 165 1.02 -10.85 -10.34
C PRO A 165 1.72 -10.47 -9.02
N ASP A 166 1.00 -10.40 -7.90
CA ASP A 166 -0.42 -10.75 -7.74
C ASP A 166 -1.33 -9.51 -7.68
N SER A 167 -0.78 -8.35 -7.30
CA SER A 167 -1.53 -7.11 -7.03
C SER A 167 -2.22 -6.53 -8.25
N GLY A 168 -1.63 -6.63 -9.45
CA GLY A 168 -2.20 -6.13 -10.70
C GLY A 168 -3.34 -6.98 -11.26
N VAL A 169 -3.57 -8.19 -10.74
CA VAL A 169 -4.53 -9.16 -11.30
C VAL A 169 -5.97 -8.63 -11.31
N PRO A 170 -6.53 -8.08 -10.21
CA PRO A 170 -7.90 -7.57 -10.24
C PRO A 170 -8.07 -6.42 -11.25
N ALA A 171 -7.10 -5.50 -11.32
CA ALA A 171 -7.15 -4.41 -12.29
C ALA A 171 -7.05 -4.92 -13.74
N ALA A 172 -6.23 -5.94 -14.02
CA ALA A 172 -6.15 -6.55 -15.35
C ALA A 172 -7.48 -7.20 -15.77
N ILE A 173 -8.13 -7.92 -14.86
CA ILE A 173 -9.45 -8.51 -15.09
C ILE A 173 -10.48 -7.41 -15.36
N GLY A 174 -10.46 -6.33 -14.59
CA GLY A 174 -11.33 -5.16 -14.79
C GLY A 174 -11.12 -4.50 -16.15
N PHE A 175 -9.86 -4.32 -16.55
CA PHE A 175 -9.48 -3.77 -17.84
C PHE A 175 -9.99 -4.66 -18.99
N SER A 176 -9.74 -5.97 -18.92
CA SER A 176 -10.19 -6.95 -19.91
C SER A 176 -11.70 -6.96 -20.10
N ARG A 177 -12.47 -6.96 -18.99
CA ARG A 177 -13.94 -6.93 -19.05
C ARG A 177 -14.48 -5.66 -19.71
N SER A 178 -13.80 -4.54 -19.51
CA SER A 178 -14.18 -3.23 -20.05
C SER A 178 -13.78 -3.07 -21.53
N SER A 179 -12.60 -3.56 -21.90
CA SER A 179 -12.06 -3.45 -23.27
C SER A 179 -12.56 -4.53 -24.22
N GLY A 180 -13.04 -5.67 -23.71
CA GLY A 180 -13.36 -6.85 -24.51
C GLY A 180 -12.14 -7.67 -24.95
N ILE A 181 -10.92 -7.24 -24.63
CA ILE A 181 -9.69 -7.97 -24.92
C ILE A 181 -9.57 -9.12 -23.89
N PRO A 182 -9.35 -10.37 -24.30
CA PRO A 182 -9.35 -11.51 -23.37
C PRO A 182 -8.20 -11.39 -22.36
N TYR A 183 -8.50 -11.66 -21.09
CA TYR A 183 -7.50 -11.84 -20.06
C TYR A 183 -6.89 -13.25 -20.14
N GLY A 184 -5.58 -13.35 -19.93
CA GLY A 184 -4.90 -14.62 -19.75
C GLY A 184 -3.68 -14.49 -18.86
N GLU A 185 -3.19 -15.64 -18.40
CA GLU A 185 -1.94 -15.70 -17.64
C GLU A 185 -0.77 -15.57 -18.60
N GLY A 186 -0.04 -14.46 -18.54
CA GLY A 186 1.20 -14.27 -19.31
C GLY A 186 2.47 -14.42 -18.47
N LEU A 187 2.34 -14.28 -17.15
CA LEU A 187 3.43 -14.29 -16.18
C LEU A 187 3.02 -15.13 -14.97
N ILE A 188 3.82 -16.13 -14.64
CA ILE A 188 3.61 -16.94 -13.44
C ILE A 188 4.57 -16.49 -12.34
N LYS A 189 4.02 -16.14 -11.18
CA LYS A 189 4.82 -15.86 -9.98
C LYS A 189 5.43 -17.12 -9.40
N ASN A 190 6.74 -17.12 -9.23
CA ASN A 190 7.45 -18.19 -8.57
C ASN A 190 7.23 -18.06 -7.05
N ARG A 191 6.37 -18.91 -6.49
CA ARG A 191 5.95 -18.84 -5.08
C ARG A 191 7.04 -19.24 -4.08
N TYR A 192 8.02 -20.02 -4.51
CA TYR A 192 9.02 -20.65 -3.64
C TYR A 192 10.42 -20.01 -3.76
N VAL A 193 10.47 -18.70 -4.00
CA VAL A 193 11.73 -17.99 -4.20
C VAL A 193 12.15 -17.35 -2.88
N GLY A 194 13.20 -17.91 -2.27
CA GLY A 194 13.82 -17.31 -1.08
C GLY A 194 14.55 -16.00 -1.39
N ARG A 195 15.06 -15.32 -0.35
CA ARG A 195 15.95 -14.17 -0.51
C ARG A 195 17.16 -14.62 -1.35
N THR A 196 17.53 -13.83 -2.35
CA THR A 196 18.72 -14.11 -3.17
C THR A 196 19.96 -14.13 -2.28
N PHE A 197 20.61 -15.29 -2.13
CA PHE A 197 21.96 -15.39 -1.55
C PHE A 197 22.95 -14.57 -2.38
N ILE A 198 24.09 -14.21 -1.78
CA ILE A 198 25.19 -13.48 -2.45
C ILE A 198 25.46 -14.13 -3.81
N GLN A 199 25.10 -13.42 -4.89
CA GLN A 199 25.24 -13.93 -6.24
C GLN A 199 26.62 -13.54 -6.77
N PRO A 200 27.54 -14.51 -7.02
CA PRO A 200 28.94 -14.23 -7.32
C PRO A 200 29.20 -13.56 -8.67
N THR A 201 28.22 -13.49 -9.58
CA THR A 201 28.42 -12.94 -10.93
C THR A 201 27.32 -11.94 -11.32
N GLN A 202 27.70 -10.94 -12.13
CA GLN A 202 26.79 -9.90 -12.64
C GLN A 202 25.63 -10.51 -13.46
N ASN A 203 25.90 -11.55 -14.26
CA ASN A 203 24.90 -12.28 -15.04
C ASN A 203 23.84 -12.98 -14.16
N MET A 204 24.22 -13.44 -12.96
CA MET A 204 23.26 -14.01 -12.00
C MET A 204 22.37 -12.94 -11.38
N ARG A 205 22.90 -11.74 -11.08
CA ARG A 205 22.11 -10.59 -10.61
C ARG A 205 21.08 -10.12 -11.65
N GLU A 206 21.42 -10.20 -12.94
CA GLU A 206 20.51 -9.88 -14.05
C GLU A 206 19.36 -10.89 -14.18
N SER A 207 19.53 -12.12 -13.68
CA SER A 207 18.48 -13.15 -13.65
C SER A 207 17.41 -12.93 -12.57
N GLY A 208 17.49 -11.84 -11.79
CA GLY A 208 16.62 -11.54 -10.66
C GLY A 208 15.11 -11.55 -10.96
N ILE A 209 14.69 -11.23 -12.19
CA ILE A 209 13.27 -11.33 -12.56
C ILE A 209 12.86 -12.74 -12.94
N ARG A 210 13.69 -13.52 -13.66
CA ARG A 210 13.37 -14.93 -13.92
C ARG A 210 13.24 -15.74 -12.64
N MET A 211 13.95 -15.33 -11.60
CA MET A 211 13.73 -15.88 -10.26
C MET A 211 12.33 -15.57 -9.75
N LYS A 212 11.76 -14.38 -9.98
CA LYS A 212 10.46 -13.98 -9.43
C LYS A 212 9.25 -14.32 -10.32
N LEU A 213 9.40 -14.20 -11.63
CA LEU A 213 8.33 -14.29 -12.62
C LEU A 213 8.81 -15.08 -13.84
N ASN A 214 7.97 -16.00 -14.32
CA ASN A 214 8.20 -16.78 -15.52
C ASN A 214 7.19 -16.42 -16.62
N PRO A 215 7.64 -15.88 -17.78
CA PRO A 215 6.78 -15.64 -18.93
C PRO A 215 6.33 -16.94 -19.63
N LEU A 216 5.08 -17.00 -20.07
CA LEU A 216 4.51 -18.12 -20.83
C LEU A 216 4.63 -17.88 -22.33
N LYS A 217 5.62 -18.52 -22.98
CA LYS A 217 5.97 -18.27 -24.39
C LYS A 217 4.87 -18.64 -25.38
N ASP A 218 4.17 -19.73 -25.13
CA ASP A 218 3.04 -20.21 -25.93
C ASP A 218 1.85 -19.23 -25.89
N VAL A 219 1.66 -18.55 -24.75
CA VAL A 219 0.64 -17.51 -24.60
C VAL A 219 1.06 -16.20 -25.25
N LEU A 220 2.33 -15.80 -25.13
CA LEU A 220 2.81 -14.47 -25.52
C LEU A 220 3.31 -14.38 -26.99
N GLY A 221 3.71 -15.49 -27.59
CA GLY A 221 4.34 -15.53 -28.91
C GLY A 221 3.48 -14.90 -30.00
N GLY A 222 4.00 -13.86 -30.66
CA GLY A 222 3.35 -13.16 -31.77
C GLY A 222 2.21 -12.23 -31.38
N LYS A 223 1.97 -11.99 -30.08
CA LYS A 223 0.85 -11.16 -29.61
C LYS A 223 1.26 -9.75 -29.22
N ARG A 224 0.34 -8.80 -29.43
CA ARG A 224 0.31 -7.48 -28.80
C ARG A 224 -0.30 -7.61 -27.41
N VAL A 225 0.43 -7.18 -26.39
CA VAL A 225 0.11 -7.47 -24.98
C VAL A 225 -0.21 -6.18 -24.24
N VAL A 226 -1.35 -6.12 -23.56
CA VAL A 226 -1.58 -5.12 -22.50
C VAL A 226 -1.09 -5.70 -21.19
N LEU A 227 -0.03 -5.11 -20.63
CA LEU A 227 0.49 -5.46 -19.30
C LEU A 227 -0.08 -4.47 -18.28
N VAL A 228 -0.90 -4.97 -17.36
CA VAL A 228 -1.45 -4.18 -16.25
C VAL A 228 -0.62 -4.38 -14.98
N ASP A 229 -0.21 -3.28 -14.36
CA ASP A 229 0.53 -3.24 -13.09
C ASP A 229 -0.12 -2.22 -12.14
N ASP A 230 0.09 -2.35 -10.83
CA ASP A 230 -0.54 -1.45 -9.86
C ASP A 230 0.12 -0.07 -9.82
N SER A 231 1.45 -0.01 -9.93
CA SER A 231 2.23 1.21 -9.78
C SER A 231 3.60 1.11 -10.44
N ILE A 232 4.21 2.26 -10.74
CA ILE A 232 5.62 2.33 -11.16
C ILE A 232 6.34 3.32 -10.24
N VAL A 233 7.26 2.81 -9.41
CA VAL A 233 8.04 3.63 -8.47
C VAL A 233 9.39 4.03 -9.09
N ARG A 234 10.28 3.06 -9.33
CA ARG A 234 11.63 3.31 -9.93
C ARG A 234 11.74 2.86 -11.39
N GLY A 235 10.79 2.08 -11.89
CA GLY A 235 10.79 1.53 -13.27
C GLY A 235 11.80 0.42 -13.57
N THR A 236 12.74 0.13 -12.67
CA THR A 236 13.77 -0.92 -12.87
C THR A 236 13.17 -2.32 -12.97
N THR A 237 12.15 -2.64 -12.16
CA THR A 237 11.39 -3.89 -12.24
C THR A 237 10.61 -3.94 -13.55
N SER A 238 9.84 -2.88 -13.85
CA SER A 238 9.02 -2.78 -15.07
C SER A 238 9.86 -3.03 -16.32
N ARG A 239 10.96 -2.30 -16.53
CA ARG A 239 11.88 -2.48 -17.67
C ARG A 239 12.27 -3.95 -17.88
N LYS A 240 12.55 -4.62 -16.77
CA LYS A 240 13.10 -5.96 -16.73
C LYS A 240 11.98 -7.01 -16.97
N ILE A 241 10.72 -6.72 -16.60
CA ILE A 241 9.52 -7.47 -17.04
C ILE A 241 9.31 -7.31 -18.55
N ILE A 242 9.36 -6.08 -19.08
CA ILE A 242 9.16 -5.81 -20.51
C ILE A 242 10.17 -6.57 -21.37
N THR A 243 11.45 -6.56 -21.00
CA THR A 243 12.48 -7.38 -21.66
C THR A 243 12.13 -8.87 -21.65
N ALA A 244 11.59 -9.39 -20.54
CA ALA A 244 11.21 -10.80 -20.44
C ALA A 244 10.02 -11.16 -21.34
N LEU A 245 9.02 -10.26 -21.47
CA LEU A 245 7.88 -10.44 -22.36
C LEU A 245 8.29 -10.43 -23.84
N ARG A 246 9.15 -9.47 -24.25
CA ARG A 246 9.67 -9.44 -25.63
C ARG A 246 10.50 -10.68 -25.96
N ASN A 247 11.34 -11.13 -25.02
CA ASN A 247 12.10 -12.39 -25.17
C ASN A 247 11.20 -13.64 -25.22
N ALA A 248 9.98 -13.56 -24.72
CA ALA A 248 8.98 -14.62 -24.81
C ALA A 248 8.17 -14.57 -26.12
N GLY A 249 8.41 -13.56 -26.97
CA GLY A 249 7.84 -13.46 -28.31
C GLY A 249 6.72 -12.42 -28.46
N ALA A 250 6.46 -11.58 -27.46
CA ALA A 250 5.50 -10.48 -27.61
C ALA A 250 5.99 -9.45 -28.65
N THR A 251 5.11 -9.06 -29.57
CA THR A 251 5.43 -8.10 -30.65
C THR A 251 5.34 -6.66 -30.16
N GLU A 252 4.28 -6.37 -29.41
CA GLU A 252 4.04 -5.08 -28.74
C GLU A 252 3.71 -5.33 -27.26
N VAL A 253 4.12 -4.39 -26.40
CA VAL A 253 3.80 -4.37 -24.99
C VAL A 253 3.33 -2.97 -24.61
N HIS A 254 2.05 -2.87 -24.27
CA HIS A 254 1.38 -1.65 -23.82
C HIS A 254 1.20 -1.71 -22.31
N MET A 255 1.94 -0.90 -21.57
CA MET A 255 1.82 -0.88 -20.11
C MET A 255 0.67 0.01 -19.67
N ARG A 256 -0.12 -0.48 -18.72
CA ARG A 256 -1.26 0.21 -18.11
C ARG A 256 -1.13 0.14 -16.60
N VAL A 257 -1.08 1.30 -15.95
CA VAL A 257 -0.85 1.38 -14.50
C VAL A 257 -2.15 1.79 -13.84
N SER A 258 -2.66 0.97 -12.91
CA SER A 258 -3.95 1.21 -12.24
C SER A 258 -3.90 2.26 -11.11
N SER A 259 -2.90 3.13 -11.15
CA SER A 259 -2.76 4.29 -10.27
C SER A 259 -2.23 5.48 -11.06
N PRO A 260 -2.38 6.71 -10.52
CA PRO A 260 -1.64 7.87 -11.00
C PRO A 260 -0.12 7.69 -10.83
N PRO A 261 0.69 8.53 -11.50
CA PRO A 261 2.14 8.50 -11.35
C PRO A 261 2.59 8.83 -9.91
N VAL A 262 3.48 8.01 -9.35
CA VAL A 262 4.03 8.21 -8.01
C VAL A 262 5.14 9.26 -8.07
N THR A 263 4.81 10.49 -7.71
CA THR A 263 5.69 11.66 -7.86
C THR A 263 6.30 12.13 -6.54
N HIS A 264 5.78 11.66 -5.41
CA HIS A 264 6.17 12.11 -4.09
C HIS A 264 6.43 10.95 -3.13
N PRO A 265 7.43 11.08 -2.24
CA PRO A 265 7.72 10.10 -1.21
C PRO A 265 6.60 9.99 -0.16
N CYS A 266 6.34 8.80 0.37
CA CYS A 266 5.51 8.66 1.56
C CYS A 266 6.32 8.97 2.84
N PHE A 267 5.69 9.62 3.82
CA PHE A 267 6.25 9.84 5.17
C PHE A 267 5.39 9.20 6.27
N TYR A 268 4.48 8.30 5.88
CA TYR A 268 3.39 7.80 6.72
C TYR A 268 3.35 6.27 6.76
N GLY A 269 4.51 5.62 6.73
CA GLY A 269 4.65 4.18 6.93
C GLY A 269 4.76 3.31 5.68
N ILE A 270 4.65 3.87 4.46
CA ILE A 270 4.96 3.13 3.23
C ILE A 270 6.41 3.40 2.82
N ASP A 271 7.23 2.35 2.80
CA ASP A 271 8.60 2.43 2.32
C ASP A 271 8.63 2.83 0.84
N THR A 272 9.14 4.02 0.61
CA THR A 272 9.28 4.64 -0.71
C THR A 272 10.61 5.36 -0.71
N ASP A 273 11.28 5.39 -1.84
CA ASP A 273 12.56 6.10 -1.94
C ASP A 273 12.35 7.62 -1.83
N SER A 274 13.47 8.34 -1.77
CA SER A 274 13.59 9.78 -1.99
C SER A 274 12.99 10.21 -3.34
N GLN A 275 12.51 11.47 -3.40
CA GLN A 275 11.73 11.96 -4.54
C GLN A 275 12.49 11.89 -5.88
N ASN A 276 13.79 12.17 -5.88
CA ASN A 276 14.66 12.07 -7.06
C ASN A 276 14.86 10.64 -7.59
N GLN A 277 14.58 9.62 -6.79
CA GLN A 277 14.62 8.21 -7.20
C GLN A 277 13.27 7.71 -7.75
N LEU A 278 12.21 8.51 -7.63
CA LEU A 278 10.90 8.21 -8.21
C LEU A 278 10.93 8.59 -9.69
N ILE A 279 10.68 7.61 -10.56
CA ILE A 279 10.82 7.80 -12.01
C ILE A 279 9.83 8.87 -12.53
N ALA A 280 8.60 8.88 -12.01
CA ALA A 280 7.58 9.85 -12.40
C ALA A 280 7.76 11.23 -11.78
N ALA A 281 8.61 11.40 -10.77
CA ALA A 281 8.94 12.71 -10.23
C ALA A 281 9.93 13.48 -11.13
N THR A 282 10.68 12.77 -11.98
CA THR A 282 11.80 13.34 -12.75
C THR A 282 11.62 13.24 -14.26
N LYS A 283 10.61 12.49 -14.73
CA LYS A 283 10.40 12.18 -16.15
C LYS A 283 8.92 12.28 -16.52
N SER A 284 8.69 12.73 -17.75
CA SER A 284 7.39 12.67 -18.40
C SER A 284 6.99 11.23 -18.76
N VAL A 285 5.71 10.99 -19.03
CA VAL A 285 5.19 9.65 -19.40
C VAL A 285 5.89 9.08 -20.63
N SER A 286 6.20 9.89 -21.63
CA SER A 286 6.93 9.46 -22.84
C SER A 286 8.36 9.04 -22.53
N GLU A 287 9.07 9.80 -21.69
CA GLU A 287 10.43 9.45 -21.25
C GLU A 287 10.43 8.18 -20.41
N ILE A 288 9.41 7.97 -19.56
CA ILE A 288 9.24 6.73 -18.80
C ILE A 288 9.04 5.55 -19.76
N ALA A 289 8.13 5.70 -20.73
CA ALA A 289 7.83 4.66 -21.71
C ALA A 289 9.08 4.22 -22.47
N GLN A 290 9.88 5.19 -22.94
CA GLN A 290 11.16 4.93 -23.60
C GLN A 290 12.15 4.23 -22.67
N GLN A 291 12.27 4.67 -21.42
CA GLN A 291 13.21 4.10 -20.45
C GLN A 291 12.88 2.65 -20.09
N ILE A 292 11.60 2.30 -19.96
CA ILE A 292 11.18 0.93 -19.65
C ILE A 292 11.01 0.05 -20.89
N GLY A 293 10.96 0.63 -22.09
CA GLY A 293 10.96 -0.08 -23.38
C GLY A 293 9.58 -0.58 -23.84
N VAL A 294 8.50 0.08 -23.42
CA VAL A 294 7.13 -0.23 -23.87
C VAL A 294 6.75 0.56 -25.11
N ASP A 295 5.83 0.01 -25.90
CA ASP A 295 5.29 0.67 -27.10
C ASP A 295 4.31 1.78 -26.72
N SER A 296 3.59 1.62 -25.62
CA SER A 296 2.81 2.70 -25.01
C SER A 296 2.74 2.54 -23.49
N LEU A 297 2.61 3.66 -22.78
CA LEU A 297 2.39 3.72 -21.34
C LEU A 297 1.22 4.65 -21.04
N ALA A 298 0.29 4.21 -20.21
CA ALA A 298 -0.73 5.06 -19.62
C ALA A 298 -0.88 4.77 -18.13
N TYR A 299 -1.08 5.83 -17.36
CA TYR A 299 -1.47 5.78 -15.95
C TYR A 299 -2.96 6.08 -15.84
N LEU A 300 -3.62 5.48 -14.87
CA LEU A 300 -4.95 5.90 -14.47
C LEU A 300 -4.90 7.37 -14.01
N SER A 301 -5.81 8.21 -14.51
CA SER A 301 -5.89 9.60 -14.07
C SER A 301 -6.22 9.70 -12.57
N TRP A 302 -5.84 10.82 -11.96
CA TRP A 302 -6.21 11.11 -10.58
C TRP A 302 -7.74 11.12 -10.42
N GLU A 303 -8.43 11.79 -11.33
CA GLU A 303 -9.88 11.89 -11.39
C GLU A 303 -10.53 10.51 -11.55
N GLY A 304 -9.98 9.67 -12.44
CA GLY A 304 -10.43 8.30 -12.67
C GLY A 304 -10.29 7.42 -11.43
N MET A 305 -9.14 7.49 -10.74
CA MET A 305 -8.93 6.76 -9.50
C MET A 305 -9.91 7.21 -8.40
N MET A 306 -10.08 8.52 -8.21
CA MET A 306 -11.00 9.03 -7.19
C MET A 306 -12.46 8.74 -7.52
N LYS A 307 -12.84 8.71 -8.80
CA LYS A 307 -14.17 8.25 -9.21
C LYS A 307 -14.42 6.79 -8.81
N ALA A 308 -13.40 5.94 -8.89
CA ALA A 308 -13.50 4.53 -8.55
C ALA A 308 -13.67 4.25 -7.04
N THR A 309 -13.24 5.17 -6.16
CA THR A 309 -13.43 5.02 -4.70
C THR A 309 -14.90 5.15 -4.30
N GLY A 310 -15.72 5.85 -5.08
CA GLY A 310 -17.15 6.05 -4.78
C GLY A 310 -17.43 6.90 -3.53
N THR A 311 -16.41 7.56 -3.01
CA THR A 311 -16.45 8.37 -1.78
C THR A 311 -15.76 9.71 -2.02
N ASP A 312 -15.94 10.66 -1.08
CA ASP A 312 -15.28 11.97 -1.17
C ASP A 312 -13.75 11.79 -1.15
N SER A 313 -13.10 12.35 -2.17
CA SER A 313 -11.65 12.25 -2.35
C SER A 313 -10.86 12.90 -1.23
N ASN A 314 -11.45 13.85 -0.53
CA ASN A 314 -10.84 14.49 0.63
C ASN A 314 -10.68 13.56 1.83
N THR A 315 -11.30 12.37 1.82
CA THR A 315 -11.18 11.39 2.91
C THR A 315 -9.92 10.52 2.84
N PHE A 316 -9.10 10.69 1.78
CA PHE A 316 -7.88 9.94 1.58
C PHE A 316 -6.62 10.80 1.70
N CYS A 317 -5.54 10.18 2.17
CA CYS A 317 -4.20 10.68 1.98
C CYS A 317 -3.72 10.28 0.58
N SER A 318 -3.54 11.28 -0.29
CA SER A 318 -3.05 11.11 -1.66
C SER A 318 -1.66 11.72 -1.90
N ALA A 319 -0.92 11.97 -0.82
CA ALA A 319 0.33 12.73 -0.86
C ALA A 319 1.36 12.16 -1.83
N CYS A 320 1.43 10.83 -2.01
CA CYS A 320 2.33 10.19 -2.96
C CYS A 320 2.10 10.59 -4.43
N PHE A 321 0.89 11.07 -4.75
CA PHE A 321 0.49 11.50 -6.09
C PHE A 321 0.44 13.03 -6.20
N THR A 322 -0.06 13.71 -5.17
CA THR A 322 -0.37 15.15 -5.23
C THR A 322 0.65 16.04 -4.52
N GLY A 323 1.51 15.47 -3.67
CA GLY A 323 2.39 16.24 -2.79
C GLY A 323 1.66 16.97 -1.65
N ASN A 324 0.34 16.84 -1.55
CA ASN A 324 -0.45 17.43 -0.46
C ASN A 324 -0.47 16.49 0.75
N TYR A 325 0.41 16.77 1.72
CA TYR A 325 0.56 16.00 2.94
C TYR A 325 -0.44 16.46 4.02
N PRO A 326 -1.39 15.61 4.46
CA PRO A 326 -2.37 15.99 5.48
C PRO A 326 -1.76 16.39 6.83
N ILE A 327 -0.62 15.80 7.18
CA ILE A 327 0.16 16.18 8.36
C ILE A 327 1.34 17.02 7.88
N PRO A 328 1.43 18.32 8.24
CA PRO A 328 2.48 19.20 7.78
C PRO A 328 3.88 18.64 8.04
N LEU A 329 4.70 18.62 7.00
CA LEU A 329 6.10 18.19 7.06
C LEU A 329 7.01 19.41 7.06
N SER A 330 8.01 19.44 7.94
CA SER A 330 9.05 20.47 7.89
C SER A 330 9.93 20.29 6.64
N GLU A 331 10.50 21.38 6.14
CA GLU A 331 11.44 21.32 5.01
C GLU A 331 12.65 20.44 5.31
N THR A 332 13.11 20.44 6.55
CA THR A 332 14.17 19.53 7.01
C THR A 332 13.76 18.08 6.84
N LEU A 333 12.57 17.69 7.32
CA LEU A 333 12.09 16.31 7.23
C LEU A 333 11.93 15.84 5.78
N LYS A 334 11.43 16.73 4.89
CA LYS A 334 11.32 16.42 3.45
C LYS A 334 12.66 16.09 2.82
N ARG A 335 13.74 16.76 3.25
CA ARG A 335 15.11 16.55 2.74
C ARG A 335 15.84 15.39 3.41
N SER A 336 15.34 14.91 4.55
CA SER A 336 16.02 13.95 5.42
C SER A 336 15.24 12.64 5.58
N LYS A 337 14.43 12.25 4.59
CA LYS A 337 13.53 11.08 4.67
C LYS A 337 14.20 9.81 5.22
N LEU A 338 15.41 9.51 4.76
CA LEU A 338 16.15 8.30 5.12
C LEU A 338 17.16 8.52 6.27
N MET A 339 17.08 9.66 6.98
CA MET A 339 18.06 10.03 8.01
C MET A 339 18.15 9.05 9.19
N LEU A 340 17.11 8.24 9.40
CA LEU A 340 17.04 7.23 10.47
C LEU A 340 17.39 5.82 9.97
N GLU A 341 17.60 5.62 8.66
CA GLU A 341 18.01 4.34 8.08
C GLU A 341 19.53 4.13 8.11
N GLU A 342 20.29 5.21 8.21
CA GLU A 342 21.73 5.17 8.45
C GLU A 342 22.00 4.78 9.90
N VAL A 343 22.12 3.48 10.16
CA VAL A 343 22.65 3.00 11.44
C VAL A 343 24.10 3.49 11.52
N LYS A 344 24.38 4.42 12.43
CA LYS A 344 25.76 4.73 12.81
C LYS A 344 26.34 3.46 13.42
N VAL A 345 27.15 2.75 12.64
CA VAL A 345 27.96 1.60 13.09
C VAL A 345 29.09 2.10 13.98
#